data_AF-A0A402SXR0-F1
#
_entry.id   AF-A0A402SXR0-F1
#
_cell.length_a   1.000
_cell.length_b   1.000
_cell.length_c   1.000
_cell.angle_alpha   90.00
_cell.angle_beta   90.00
_cell.angle_gamma   90.00
#
_symmetry.space_group_name_H-M   'P 1'
#
loop_
_entity.id
_entity.type
_entity.pdbx_description
1 polymer ?
#
loop_
_entity_poly.entity_id
_entity_poly.type
_entity_poly.pdbx_seq_one_letter_code
_entity_poly.pdbx_strand_id
1 'polypeptide(L)'
;NAEEIQNYAGIAPVTERSGQKSWVHWRWQCAKFVRQTFVEWTAKTVNSSYWARLYYQSQREKGKSHQSAIRALAFKWIRIIYRCWKTRTRYDEAKYLLALEARKSPLLKP
;
A
#
# COMPACT_ATOMS: atom_id res chain seq x y z
N ASN A 1 8.65 5.53 -12.29
CA ASN A 1 8.26 5.96 -10.91
C ASN A 1 7.59 4.80 -10.16
N ALA A 2 7.42 4.84 -8.83
CA ALA A 2 6.73 3.78 -8.07
C ALA A 2 5.31 3.52 -8.56
N GLU A 3 4.65 4.58 -9.05
CA GLU A 3 3.31 4.54 -9.64
C GLU A 3 3.20 3.59 -10.83
N GLU A 4 4.22 3.50 -11.68
CA GLU A 4 4.23 2.56 -12.82
C GLU A 4 4.12 1.11 -12.34
N ILE A 5 4.82 0.76 -11.24
CA ILE A 5 4.73 -0.59 -10.65
C ILE A 5 3.35 -0.82 -10.04
N GLN A 6 2.80 0.18 -9.35
CA GLN A 6 1.45 0.06 -8.76
C GLN A 6 0.38 -0.10 -9.85
N ASN A 7 0.53 0.58 -10.98
CA ASN A 7 -0.36 0.45 -12.14
C ASN A 7 -0.18 -0.90 -12.84
N TYR A 8 1.05 -1.34 -13.07
CA TYR A 8 1.36 -2.63 -13.70
C TYR A 8 0.84 -3.83 -12.90
N ALA A 9 1.05 -3.82 -11.58
CA ALA A 9 0.47 -4.81 -10.66
C ALA A 9 -1.04 -4.60 -10.45
N GLY A 10 -1.60 -3.48 -10.93
CA GLY A 10 -2.97 -3.04 -10.70
C GLY A 10 -3.36 -3.02 -9.22
N ILE A 11 -2.44 -2.59 -8.36
CA ILE A 11 -2.70 -2.23 -6.95
C ILE A 11 -3.20 -0.78 -6.87
N ALA A 12 -2.69 0.11 -7.74
CA ALA A 12 -3.27 1.42 -7.91
C ALA A 12 -4.70 1.31 -8.48
N PRO A 13 -5.69 1.99 -7.88
CA PRO A 13 -7.04 2.02 -8.42
C PRO A 13 -7.10 2.86 -9.69
N VAL A 14 -8.11 2.60 -10.52
CA VAL A 14 -8.46 3.47 -11.64
C VAL A 14 -9.51 4.45 -11.15
N THR A 15 -9.28 5.74 -11.42
CA THR A 15 -10.28 6.78 -11.23
C THR A 15 -10.69 7.23 -12.61
N GLU A 16 -11.95 7.06 -12.98
CA GLU A 16 -12.48 7.69 -14.19
C GLU A 16 -13.46 8.79 -13.81
N ARG A 17 -13.43 9.86 -14.59
CA ARG A 17 -14.24 11.06 -14.38
C ARG A 17 -14.79 11.51 -15.72
N SER A 18 -16.09 11.81 -15.77
CA SER A 18 -16.76 12.35 -16.94
C SER A 18 -17.84 13.34 -16.50
N GLY A 19 -17.64 14.62 -16.81
CA GLY A 19 -18.56 15.71 -16.44
C GLY A 19 -18.94 15.68 -14.96
N GLN A 20 -20.13 15.16 -14.67
CA GLN A 20 -20.72 15.08 -13.33
C GLN A 20 -20.48 13.75 -12.60
N LYS A 21 -19.87 12.75 -13.24
CA LYS A 21 -19.66 11.41 -12.65
C LYS A 21 -18.19 11.19 -12.35
N SER A 22 -17.90 10.62 -11.18
CA SER A 22 -16.58 10.14 -10.79
C SER A 22 -16.73 8.77 -10.15
N TRP A 23 -15.94 7.81 -10.59
CA TRP A 23 -15.92 6.47 -10.00
C TRP A 23 -14.49 5.97 -9.83
N VAL A 24 -14.26 5.27 -8.72
CA VAL A 24 -12.97 4.68 -8.39
C VAL A 24 -13.16 3.17 -8.28
N HIS A 25 -12.46 2.43 -9.13
CA HIS A 25 -12.58 0.97 -9.18
C HIS A 25 -11.21 0.30 -9.24
N TRP A 26 -11.22 -1.02 -9.11
CA TRP A 26 -10.02 -1.81 -9.30
C TRP A 26 -9.69 -1.88 -10.79
N ARG A 27 -8.43 -1.63 -11.15
CA ARG A 27 -7.87 -1.99 -12.46
C ARG A 27 -8.09 -3.48 -12.78
N TRP A 28 -8.90 -3.83 -13.77
CA TRP A 28 -9.11 -5.24 -14.14
C TRP A 28 -7.95 -5.82 -14.95
N GLN A 29 -7.45 -5.06 -15.92
CA GLN A 29 -6.32 -5.45 -16.77
C GLN A 29 -4.98 -5.14 -16.10
N CYS A 30 -4.23 -6.17 -15.71
CA CYS A 30 -2.93 -6.05 -15.05
C CYS A 30 -2.13 -7.35 -15.13
N ALA A 31 -0.87 -7.33 -14.68
CA ALA A 31 -0.11 -8.53 -14.40
C ALA A 31 -0.66 -9.26 -13.15
N LYS A 32 -1.58 -10.22 -13.37
CA LYS A 32 -2.29 -10.94 -12.30
C LYS A 32 -1.36 -11.67 -11.32
N PHE A 33 -0.29 -12.28 -11.82
CA PHE A 33 0.71 -12.93 -10.97
C PHE A 33 1.35 -11.93 -10.01
N VAL A 34 1.85 -10.82 -10.55
CA VAL A 34 2.52 -9.77 -9.76
C VAL A 34 1.57 -9.14 -8.74
N ARG A 35 0.30 -8.94 -9.12
CA ARG A 35 -0.75 -8.53 -8.19
C ARG A 35 -0.85 -9.51 -7.01
N GLN A 36 -1.03 -10.79 -7.31
CA GLN A 36 -1.23 -11.83 -6.30
C GLN A 36 -0.02 -11.87 -5.36
N THR A 37 1.20 -11.83 -5.91
CA THR A 37 2.44 -11.77 -5.14
C THR A 37 2.44 -10.61 -4.15
N PHE A 38 2.12 -9.39 -4.59
CA PHE A 38 2.08 -8.24 -3.68
C PHE A 38 1.00 -8.36 -2.61
N VAL A 39 -0.19 -8.86 -2.96
CA VAL A 39 -1.30 -9.03 -2.01
C VAL A 39 -0.94 -10.06 -0.94
N GLU A 40 -0.47 -11.23 -1.33
CA GLU A 40 -0.12 -12.31 -0.41
C GLU A 40 1.07 -11.95 0.47
N TRP A 41 2.14 -11.42 -0.12
CA TRP A 41 3.31 -10.99 0.64
C TRP A 41 2.95 -9.89 1.64
N THR A 42 2.17 -8.89 1.20
CA THR A 42 1.70 -7.82 2.08
C THR A 42 0.84 -8.36 3.23
N ALA A 43 -0.02 -9.34 2.97
CA ALA A 43 -0.83 -9.96 4.02
C ALA A 43 0.04 -10.58 5.13
N LYS A 44 1.19 -11.18 4.77
CA LYS A 44 2.16 -11.71 5.75
C LYS A 44 2.82 -10.60 6.58
N THR A 45 3.07 -9.42 5.99
CA THR A 45 3.68 -8.30 6.72
C THR A 45 2.83 -7.78 7.88
N VAL A 46 1.52 -8.02 7.87
CA VAL A 46 0.62 -7.63 8.97
C VAL A 46 1.03 -8.27 10.30
N ASN A 47 1.64 -9.46 10.26
CA ASN A 47 2.07 -10.17 11.46
C ASN A 47 3.51 -9.86 11.87
N SER A 48 4.34 -9.38 10.94
CA SER A 48 5.79 -9.20 11.17
C SER A 48 6.24 -7.74 11.26
N SER A 49 5.47 -6.79 10.72
CA SER A 49 5.80 -5.36 10.71
C SER A 49 4.81 -4.57 11.55
N TYR A 50 5.35 -3.73 12.43
CA TYR A 50 4.59 -2.94 13.38
C TYR A 50 3.68 -1.92 12.68
N TRP A 51 4.24 -1.09 11.79
CA TRP A 51 3.44 -0.08 11.10
C TRP A 51 2.43 -0.72 10.15
N ALA A 52 2.77 -1.87 9.55
CA ALA A 52 1.90 -2.59 8.63
C ALA A 52 0.66 -3.11 9.36
N ARG A 53 0.84 -3.65 10.57
CA ARG A 53 -0.25 -4.07 11.46
C ARG A 53 -1.16 -2.90 11.84
N LEU A 54 -0.58 -1.81 12.32
CA LEU A 54 -1.35 -0.61 12.68
C LEU A 54 -2.13 -0.06 11.48
N TYR A 55 -1.49 -0.01 10.32
CA TYR A 55 -2.15 0.51 9.13
C TYR A 55 -3.31 -0.40 8.71
N TYR A 56 -3.08 -1.71 8.70
CA TYR A 56 -4.12 -2.69 8.41
C TYR A 56 -5.31 -2.55 9.39
N GLN A 57 -5.05 -2.50 10.69
CA GLN A 57 -6.09 -2.33 11.73
C GLN A 57 -6.88 -1.03 11.53
N SER A 58 -6.19 0.09 11.33
CA SER A 58 -6.86 1.38 11.07
C SER A 58 -7.78 1.36 9.84
N GLN A 59 -7.44 0.55 8.83
CA GLN A 59 -8.29 0.38 7.64
C GLN A 59 -9.49 -0.52 7.94
N ARG A 60 -9.32 -1.55 8.78
CA ARG A 60 -10.42 -2.41 9.23
C ARG A 60 -11.41 -1.64 10.11
N GLU A 61 -10.93 -0.79 11.01
CA GLU A 61 -11.74 0.09 11.86
C GLU A 61 -12.57 1.09 11.03
N LYS A 62 -12.03 1.57 9.90
CA LYS A 62 -12.77 2.37 8.91
C LYS A 62 -13.80 1.57 8.10
N GLY A 63 -14.10 0.33 8.49
CA GLY A 63 -15.07 -0.54 7.84
C GLY A 63 -14.59 -1.16 6.52
N LYS A 64 -13.30 -1.07 6.16
CA LYS A 64 -12.80 -1.68 4.92
C LYS A 64 -12.75 -3.21 5.05
N SER A 65 -13.16 -3.92 4.00
CA SER A 65 -12.99 -5.38 3.91
C SER A 65 -11.51 -5.78 3.99
N HIS A 66 -11.24 -7.02 4.41
CA HIS A 66 -9.86 -7.54 4.58
C HIS A 66 -9.04 -7.35 3.31
N GLN A 67 -9.60 -7.75 2.17
CA GLN A 67 -8.96 -7.61 0.85
C GLN A 67 -8.73 -6.14 0.47
N SER A 68 -9.60 -5.22 0.88
CA SER A 68 -9.40 -3.79 0.62
C SER A 68 -8.32 -3.18 1.51
N ALA A 69 -8.25 -3.61 2.78
CA ALA A 69 -7.21 -3.18 3.71
C ALA A 69 -5.82 -3.66 3.26
N ILE A 70 -5.68 -4.93 2.87
CA ILE A 70 -4.41 -5.48 2.34
C ILE A 70 -3.97 -4.73 1.09
N ARG A 71 -4.86 -4.41 0.16
CA ARG A 71 -4.49 -3.67 -1.07
C ARG A 71 -4.03 -2.25 -0.78
N ALA A 72 -4.71 -1.57 0.14
CA ALA A 72 -4.26 -0.26 0.59
C ALA A 72 -2.86 -0.33 1.24
N LEU A 73 -2.60 -1.40 2.01
CA LEU A 73 -1.29 -1.64 2.59
C LEU A 73 -0.23 -1.94 1.50
N ALA A 74 -0.58 -2.76 0.50
CA ALA A 74 0.29 -3.12 -0.62
C ALA A 74 0.67 -1.88 -1.44
N PHE A 75 -0.28 -0.95 -1.61
CA PHE A 75 -0.02 0.34 -2.25
C PHE A 75 1.10 1.10 -1.53
N LYS A 76 1.10 1.14 -0.20
CA LYS A 76 2.17 1.78 0.59
C LYS A 76 3.49 1.01 0.47
N TRP A 77 3.46 -0.31 0.61
CA TRP A 77 4.66 -1.14 0.53
C TRP A 77 5.39 -1.02 -0.81
N ILE A 78 4.67 -1.01 -1.94
CA ILE A 78 5.28 -0.88 -3.26
C ILE A 78 6.13 0.41 -3.34
N ARG A 79 5.66 1.51 -2.74
CA ARG A 79 6.43 2.77 -2.71
C ARG A 79 7.70 2.64 -1.88
N ILE A 80 7.63 1.94 -0.75
CA ILE A 80 8.79 1.71 0.12
C ILE A 80 9.82 0.82 -0.60
N ILE A 81 9.39 -0.35 -1.09
CA ILE A 81 10.26 -1.28 -1.82
C ILE A 81 10.86 -0.61 -3.05
N TYR A 82 10.07 0.14 -3.81
CA TYR A 82 10.58 0.86 -4.98
C TYR A 82 11.71 1.82 -4.61
N ARG A 83 11.58 2.54 -3.50
CA ARG A 83 12.64 3.44 -3.03
C ARG A 83 13.88 2.65 -2.62
N CYS A 84 13.72 1.60 -1.80
CA CYS A 84 14.81 0.70 -1.42
C CYS A 84 15.53 0.10 -2.63
N TRP A 85 14.79 -0.31 -3.66
CA TRP A 85 15.33 -0.84 -4.91
C TRP A 85 16.15 0.21 -5.66
N LYS A 86 15.59 1.42 -5.85
CA LYS A 86 16.27 2.51 -6.56
C LYS A 86 17.52 3.00 -5.85
N THR A 87 17.52 3.04 -4.52
CA THR A 87 18.68 3.46 -3.72
C THR A 87 19.62 2.31 -3.39
N ARG A 88 19.29 1.06 -3.79
CA ARG A 88 20.02 -0.16 -3.43
C ARG A 88 20.24 -0.32 -1.92
N THR A 89 19.27 0.13 -1.13
CA THR A 89 19.32 0.03 0.34
C THR A 89 18.34 -1.03 0.81
N ARG A 90 18.74 -1.82 1.80
CA ARG A 90 17.83 -2.73 2.49
C ARG A 90 16.71 -1.94 3.18
N TYR A 91 15.54 -2.56 3.31
CA TYR A 91 14.46 -1.99 4.09
C TYR A 91 14.83 -1.99 5.58
N ASP A 92 14.58 -0.87 6.24
CA ASP A 92 14.76 -0.67 7.67
C ASP A 92 13.47 -0.05 8.22
N GLU A 93 12.80 -0.79 9.09
CA GLU A 93 11.53 -0.39 9.66
C GLU A 93 11.66 0.77 10.65
N ALA A 94 12.74 0.82 11.44
CA ALA A 94 12.96 1.91 12.37
C ALA A 94 13.12 3.24 11.63
N LYS A 95 13.88 3.24 10.53
CA LYS A 95 14.00 4.41 9.65
C LYS A 95 12.66 4.87 9.09
N TYR A 96 11.79 3.93 8.70
CA TYR A 96 10.46 4.27 8.20
C TYR A 96 9.56 4.85 9.31
N LEU A 97 9.58 4.27 10.51
CA LEU A 97 8.85 4.76 11.67
C LEU A 97 9.29 6.16 12.09
N LEU A 98 10.59 6.43 12.19
CA LEU A 98 11.14 7.76 12.46
C LEU A 98 10.69 8.78 11.40
N ALA A 99 10.65 8.39 10.13
CA ALA A 99 10.16 9.25 9.07
C ALA A 99 8.64 9.53 9.18
N LEU A 100 7.85 8.58 9.68
CA LEU A 100 6.42 8.78 9.95
C LEU A 100 6.20 9.72 11.14
N GLU A 101 6.99 9.58 12.19
CA GLU A 101 6.95 10.43 13.38
C GLU A 101 7.34 11.87 13.05
N ALA A 102 8.46 12.07 12.34
CA ALA A 102 8.91 13.39 11.89
C ALA A 102 7.85 14.11 11.02
N ARG A 103 7.04 13.33 10.28
CA ARG A 103 5.93 13.84 9.45
C ARG A 103 4.61 13.94 10.21
N LYS A 104 4.60 13.68 11.52
CA LYS A 104 3.41 13.69 12.39
C LYS A 104 2.26 12.84 11.82
N SER A 105 2.62 11.68 11.25
CA SER A 105 1.66 10.77 10.62
C SER A 105 0.56 10.38 11.61
N PRO A 106 -0.73 10.44 11.22
CA PRO A 106 -1.82 9.99 12.08
C PRO A 106 -1.77 8.49 12.37
N LEU A 107 -0.94 7.73 11.65
CA LEU A 107 -0.77 6.30 11.87
C LEU A 107 -0.10 5.95 13.22
N LEU A 108 0.73 6.85 13.75
CA LEU A 108 1.45 6.64 15.02
C LEU A 108 0.81 7.37 16.19
N LYS A 109 -0.31 8.07 15.96
CA LYS A 109 -1.07 8.68 17.04
C LYS A 109 -1.91 7.60 17.74
N PRO A 110 -1.98 7.61 19.08
CA PRO A 110 -2.87 6.73 19.82
C PRO A 110 -4.34 7.01 19.51
#